data_AF-A0A9W8B7F8-F1
#
_entry.id   AF-A0A9W8B7F8-F1
#
_cell.length_a   1.000
_cell.length_b   1.000
_cell.length_c   1.000
_cell.angle_alpha   90.00
_cell.angle_beta   90.00
_cell.angle_gamma   90.00
#
_symmetry.space_group_name_H-M   'P 1'
#
loop_
_entity.id
_entity.type
_entity.pdbx_description
1 polymer ?
#
loop_
_entity_poly.entity_id
_entity_poly.type
_entity_poly.pdbx_seq_one_letter_code
_entity_poly.pdbx_strand_id
1 'polypeptide(L)'
;MDTDQLRRQGKIVVEEMAEYYDNIEDFPPMANVKPGHLYSLIPHAVPDEPETLEAIQSDLKNKIMPGITHWQSPNFYGWVPFNNSVPSIIGEMYTAMLNVSSLSWISSPAATELETIVTDALGKLLGLSNRFLALPGQKSNHYGGGSIHGGASDSVLAILAAARDKTIARLTDNIDLDLKEAAADSVRNKLVAYCSDQTHSSVEKAVRVVGCKTHTVPTIEGDFRLTKENLALAVEQDVAKGLIPFFVGSSFGTTNTGMVDDLQGVADVCEQHQIWMH
;
A
#
# COMPACT_ATOMS: atom_id res chain seq x y z
N MET A 1 8.33 -28.04 -17.18
CA MET A 1 7.69 -28.25 -15.86
C MET A 1 7.39 -29.73 -15.72
N ASP A 2 7.99 -30.41 -14.73
CA ASP A 2 7.69 -31.80 -14.39
C ASP A 2 6.48 -31.83 -13.44
N THR A 3 5.34 -32.34 -13.93
CA THR A 3 4.10 -32.38 -13.13
C THR A 3 4.12 -33.43 -12.02
N ASP A 4 4.94 -34.48 -12.14
CA ASP A 4 5.05 -35.49 -11.10
C ASP A 4 5.95 -34.98 -9.97
N GLN A 5 7.01 -34.25 -10.30
CA GLN A 5 7.76 -33.48 -9.31
C GLN A 5 6.87 -32.49 -8.57
N LEU A 6 6.07 -31.69 -9.29
CA LEU A 6 5.12 -30.75 -8.69
C LEU A 6 4.14 -31.45 -7.74
N ARG A 7 3.55 -32.58 -8.15
CA ARG A 7 2.62 -33.34 -7.30
C ARG A 7 3.30 -33.87 -6.04
N ARG A 8 4.51 -34.41 -6.16
CA ARG A 8 5.24 -34.97 -5.01
C ARG A 8 5.65 -33.87 -4.03
N GLN A 9 6.35 -32.85 -4.54
CA GLN A 9 6.89 -31.78 -3.71
C GLN A 9 5.80 -30.85 -3.17
N GLY A 10 4.79 -30.51 -3.99
CA GLY A 10 3.69 -29.66 -3.56
C GLY A 10 2.87 -30.26 -2.43
N LYS A 11 2.65 -31.58 -2.41
CA LYS A 11 1.98 -32.27 -1.29
C LYS A 11 2.79 -32.17 0.00
N ILE A 12 4.10 -32.31 -0.08
CA ILE A 12 4.99 -32.19 1.09
C ILE A 12 4.88 -30.78 1.67
N VAL A 13 5.00 -29.76 0.82
CA VAL A 13 4.95 -28.35 1.28
C VAL A 13 3.58 -27.99 1.87
N VAL A 14 2.48 -28.50 1.30
CA VAL A 14 1.14 -28.28 1.86
C VAL A 14 1.01 -28.90 3.26
N GLU A 15 1.56 -30.09 3.47
CA GLU A 15 1.59 -30.72 4.80
C GLU A 15 2.45 -29.90 5.77
N GLU A 16 3.64 -29.45 5.36
CA GLU A 16 4.50 -28.60 6.19
C GLU A 16 3.83 -27.28 6.57
N MET A 17 3.05 -26.67 5.67
CA MET A 17 2.26 -25.49 5.97
C MET A 17 1.21 -25.79 7.04
N ALA A 18 0.50 -26.92 6.94
CA ALA A 18 -0.50 -27.30 7.94
C ALA A 18 0.16 -27.56 9.30
N GLU A 19 1.24 -28.35 9.34
CA GLU A 19 2.01 -28.61 10.55
C GLU A 19 2.55 -27.33 11.20
N TYR A 20 2.98 -26.35 10.39
CA TYR A 20 3.41 -25.04 10.89
C TYR A 20 2.29 -24.30 11.63
N TYR A 21 1.07 -24.25 11.08
CA TYR A 21 -0.06 -23.58 11.73
C TYR A 21 -0.58 -24.35 12.95
N ASP A 22 -0.61 -25.68 12.88
CA ASP A 22 -1.03 -26.53 14.01
C ASP A 22 -0.11 -26.35 15.23
N ASN A 23 1.17 -26.05 15.00
CA ASN A 23 2.19 -25.92 16.06
C ASN A 23 2.77 -24.50 16.17
N ILE A 24 2.09 -23.48 15.64
CA ILE A 24 2.66 -22.12 15.56
C ILE A 24 2.97 -21.52 16.94
N GLU A 25 2.25 -21.94 17.98
CA GLU A 25 2.43 -21.51 19.36
C GLU A 25 3.72 -22.05 20.01
N ASP A 26 4.31 -23.10 19.44
CA ASP A 26 5.59 -23.65 19.92
C ASP A 26 6.78 -22.75 19.54
N PHE A 27 6.59 -21.85 18.57
CA PHE A 27 7.61 -20.88 18.17
C PHE A 27 7.51 -19.58 18.99
N PRO A 28 8.64 -18.96 19.36
CA PRO A 28 8.60 -17.64 19.99
C PRO A 28 8.02 -16.62 19.00
N PRO A 29 7.08 -15.74 19.39
CA PRO A 29 6.46 -14.79 18.47
C PRO A 29 7.46 -13.86 17.76
N MET A 30 8.57 -13.51 18.43
CA MET A 30 9.63 -12.68 17.88
C MET A 30 10.93 -13.48 17.71
N ALA A 31 11.63 -13.23 16.60
CA ALA A 31 12.94 -13.81 16.35
C ALA A 31 13.96 -13.38 17.43
N ASN A 32 14.77 -14.32 17.91
CA ASN A 32 15.79 -14.08 18.92
C ASN A 32 17.21 -14.16 18.34
N VAL A 33 17.48 -13.32 17.35
CA VAL A 33 18.73 -13.35 16.57
C VAL A 33 19.29 -11.94 16.36
N LYS A 34 20.58 -11.82 16.02
CA LYS A 34 21.24 -10.52 15.78
C LYS A 34 21.37 -10.20 14.29
N PRO A 35 21.44 -8.91 13.90
CA PRO A 35 21.77 -8.53 12.53
C PRO A 35 23.05 -9.23 12.03
N GLY A 36 23.00 -9.78 10.82
CA GLY A 36 24.09 -10.57 10.24
C GLY A 36 24.07 -12.07 10.57
N HIS A 37 23.14 -12.56 11.40
CA HIS A 37 23.04 -13.98 11.76
C HIS A 37 23.08 -14.92 10.54
N LEU A 38 22.20 -14.71 9.56
CA LEU A 38 22.05 -15.61 8.42
C LEU A 38 23.28 -15.61 7.50
N TYR A 39 24.02 -14.50 7.44
CA TYR A 39 25.24 -14.38 6.64
C TYR A 39 26.29 -15.44 7.04
N SER A 40 26.35 -15.80 8.32
CA SER A 40 27.28 -16.84 8.80
C SER A 40 26.83 -18.28 8.51
N LEU A 41 25.57 -18.50 8.11
CA LEU A 41 24.97 -19.83 7.97
C LEU A 41 24.76 -20.27 6.52
N ILE A 42 24.69 -19.33 5.60
CA ILE A 42 24.35 -19.58 4.19
C ILE A 42 25.60 -19.36 3.32
N PRO A 43 25.98 -20.34 2.49
CA PRO A 43 27.04 -20.15 1.49
C PRO A 43 26.74 -18.94 0.59
N HIS A 44 27.78 -18.15 0.28
CA HIS A 44 27.63 -16.97 -0.57
C HIS A 44 27.77 -17.25 -2.07
N ALA A 45 28.25 -18.44 -2.43
CA ALA A 45 28.31 -18.90 -3.80
C ALA A 45 27.03 -19.65 -4.15
N VAL A 46 26.53 -19.44 -5.36
CA VAL A 46 25.47 -20.28 -5.94
C VAL A 46 26.04 -21.68 -6.17
N PRO A 47 25.35 -22.76 -5.75
CA PRO A 47 25.79 -24.12 -6.00
C PRO A 47 25.95 -24.41 -7.50
N ASP A 48 27.04 -25.06 -7.90
CA ASP A 48 27.27 -25.48 -9.29
C ASP A 48 26.37 -26.67 -9.68
N GLU A 49 25.97 -27.48 -8.69
CA GLU A 49 25.13 -28.66 -8.84
C GLU A 49 23.78 -28.47 -8.13
N PRO A 50 22.70 -29.08 -8.63
CA PRO A 50 21.37 -28.95 -8.03
C PRO A 50 21.33 -29.59 -6.63
N GLU A 51 20.68 -28.91 -5.69
CA GLU A 51 20.38 -29.44 -4.37
C GLU A 51 18.99 -30.10 -4.32
N THR A 52 18.81 -31.06 -3.41
CA THR A 52 17.51 -31.72 -3.22
C THR A 52 16.58 -30.86 -2.38
N LEU A 53 15.26 -31.12 -2.48
CA LEU A 53 14.27 -30.41 -1.67
C LEU A 53 14.51 -30.63 -0.16
N GLU A 54 14.91 -31.84 0.22
CA GLU A 54 15.16 -32.22 1.61
C GLU A 54 16.32 -31.42 2.22
N ALA A 55 17.36 -31.11 1.42
CA ALA A 55 18.44 -30.23 1.84
C ALA A 55 17.94 -28.80 2.08
N ILE A 56 17.11 -28.28 1.18
CA ILE A 56 16.50 -26.94 1.29
C ILE A 56 15.56 -26.86 2.50
N GLN A 57 14.75 -27.89 2.74
CA GLN A 57 13.84 -27.96 3.90
C GLN A 57 14.63 -28.04 5.22
N SER A 58 15.73 -28.79 5.24
CA SER A 58 16.66 -28.79 6.38
C SER A 58 17.21 -27.40 6.65
N ASP A 59 17.60 -26.66 5.61
CA ASP A 59 18.09 -25.29 5.74
C ASP A 59 16.99 -24.31 6.18
N LEU A 60 15.77 -24.43 5.65
CA LEU A 60 14.60 -23.67 6.11
C LEU A 60 14.42 -23.87 7.62
N LYS A 61 14.34 -25.13 8.08
CA LYS A 61 14.15 -25.46 9.50
C LYS A 61 15.30 -24.98 10.40
N ASN A 62 16.54 -25.21 9.99
CA ASN A 62 17.70 -25.02 10.87
C ASN A 62 18.32 -23.63 10.80
N LYS A 63 18.19 -22.94 9.66
CA LYS A 63 18.87 -21.66 9.40
C LYS A 63 17.91 -20.49 9.26
N ILE A 64 16.70 -20.72 8.73
CA ILE A 64 15.72 -19.65 8.48
C ILE A 64 14.74 -19.51 9.64
N MET A 65 14.06 -20.59 10.04
CA MET A 65 13.02 -20.56 11.08
C MET A 65 13.45 -19.87 12.39
N PRO A 66 14.68 -20.06 12.92
CA PRO A 66 15.12 -19.34 14.13
C PRO A 66 15.13 -17.81 14.00
N GLY A 67 15.26 -17.30 12.77
CA GLY A 67 15.27 -15.87 12.45
C GLY A 67 13.92 -15.30 12.02
N ILE A 68 12.86 -16.12 11.99
CA ILE A 68 11.52 -15.66 11.62
C ILE A 68 10.82 -15.05 12.83
N THR A 69 10.25 -13.87 12.66
CA THR A 69 9.22 -13.33 13.55
C THR A 69 7.89 -13.93 13.10
N HIS A 70 7.22 -14.65 13.99
CA HIS A 70 6.02 -15.42 13.67
C HIS A 70 4.77 -14.56 13.77
N TRP A 71 4.54 -13.74 12.73
CA TRP A 71 3.41 -12.79 12.66
C TRP A 71 2.02 -13.41 12.81
N GLN A 72 1.86 -14.70 12.46
CA GLN A 72 0.59 -15.42 12.61
C GLN A 72 0.44 -16.08 13.99
N SER A 73 1.43 -15.96 14.88
CA SER A 73 1.33 -16.49 16.24
C SER A 73 0.17 -15.79 16.97
N PRO A 74 -0.69 -16.51 17.70
CA PRO A 74 -1.78 -15.90 18.47
C PRO A 74 -1.26 -15.03 19.62
N ASN A 75 0.03 -15.12 19.94
CA ASN A 75 0.72 -14.33 20.96
C ASN A 75 1.54 -13.16 20.37
N PHE A 76 1.38 -12.85 19.07
CA PHE A 76 2.02 -11.71 18.43
C PHE A 76 1.09 -10.48 18.41
N TYR A 77 1.44 -9.46 19.20
CA TYR A 77 0.67 -8.21 19.32
C TYR A 77 1.43 -6.98 18.82
N GLY A 78 2.48 -7.18 18.02
CA GLY A 78 3.28 -6.10 17.45
C GLY A 78 2.61 -5.46 16.23
N TRP A 79 2.71 -4.14 16.11
CA TRP A 79 2.24 -3.37 14.94
C TRP A 79 0.77 -3.66 14.59
N VAL A 80 0.47 -3.79 13.29
CA VAL A 80 -0.83 -4.18 12.74
C VAL A 80 -0.72 -5.62 12.26
N PRO A 81 -1.64 -6.53 12.62
CA PRO A 81 -1.55 -7.92 12.24
C PRO A 81 -1.72 -8.11 10.73
N PHE A 82 -0.83 -8.89 10.12
CA PHE A 82 -0.88 -9.28 8.70
C PHE A 82 -1.59 -10.63 8.55
N ASN A 83 -2.88 -10.68 8.90
CA ASN A 83 -3.61 -11.94 8.92
C ASN A 83 -3.71 -12.58 7.53
N ASN A 84 -3.66 -13.92 7.50
CA ASN A 84 -3.98 -14.69 6.32
C ASN A 84 -5.15 -15.65 6.58
N SER A 85 -5.54 -16.40 5.55
CA SER A 85 -6.62 -17.38 5.61
C SER A 85 -6.34 -18.53 4.66
N VAL A 86 -6.97 -19.68 4.88
CA VAL A 86 -6.87 -20.81 3.93
C VAL A 86 -7.28 -20.39 2.51
N PRO A 87 -8.40 -19.68 2.27
CA PRO A 87 -8.75 -19.21 0.94
C PRO A 87 -7.70 -18.29 0.30
N SER A 88 -7.04 -17.41 1.06
CA SER A 88 -5.99 -16.54 0.51
C SER A 88 -4.74 -17.32 0.11
N ILE A 89 -4.34 -18.33 0.90
CA ILE A 89 -3.22 -19.22 0.58
C ILE A 89 -3.51 -20.01 -0.70
N ILE A 90 -4.71 -20.59 -0.80
CA ILE A 90 -5.12 -21.30 -2.02
C ILE A 90 -5.22 -20.35 -3.22
N GLY A 91 -5.67 -19.11 -3.02
CA GLY A 91 -5.65 -18.07 -4.04
C GLY A 91 -4.24 -17.81 -4.58
N GLU A 92 -3.25 -17.66 -3.72
CA GLU A 92 -1.85 -17.51 -4.11
C GLU A 92 -1.31 -18.73 -4.88
N MET A 93 -1.73 -19.95 -4.52
CA MET A 93 -1.38 -21.14 -5.30
C MET A 93 -1.94 -21.08 -6.73
N TYR A 94 -3.17 -20.60 -6.92
CA TYR A 94 -3.73 -20.39 -8.25
C TYR A 94 -3.01 -19.27 -9.02
N THR A 95 -2.63 -18.18 -8.35
CA THR A 95 -1.81 -17.12 -8.94
C THR A 95 -0.48 -17.69 -9.46
N ALA A 96 0.21 -18.48 -8.65
CA ALA A 96 1.47 -19.13 -9.04
C ALA A 96 1.29 -20.16 -10.18
N MET A 97 0.17 -20.89 -10.20
CA MET A 97 -0.15 -21.83 -11.28
C MET A 97 -0.36 -21.12 -12.63
N LEU A 98 -1.13 -20.03 -12.62
CA LEU A 98 -1.47 -19.29 -13.83
C LEU A 98 -0.29 -18.46 -14.32
N ASN A 99 0.47 -17.85 -13.39
CA ASN A 99 1.64 -17.02 -13.64
C ASN A 99 1.44 -16.03 -14.81
N VAL A 100 0.28 -15.37 -14.82
CA VAL A 100 -0.16 -14.51 -15.93
C VAL A 100 0.39 -13.09 -15.80
N SER A 101 0.64 -12.46 -16.94
CA SER A 101 1.01 -11.05 -17.02
C SER A 101 -0.22 -10.20 -17.39
N SER A 102 -0.75 -9.45 -16.43
CA SER A 102 -1.96 -8.62 -16.59
C SER A 102 -1.63 -7.16 -16.96
N LEU A 103 -0.71 -6.96 -17.92
CA LEU A 103 -0.28 -5.61 -18.36
C LEU A 103 -1.38 -4.83 -19.10
N SER A 104 -2.28 -5.55 -19.77
CA SER A 104 -3.41 -4.98 -20.49
C SER A 104 -4.56 -5.99 -20.50
N TRP A 105 -5.77 -5.53 -20.80
CA TRP A 105 -6.93 -6.43 -20.85
C TRP A 105 -6.69 -7.62 -21.78
N ILE A 106 -6.08 -7.43 -22.95
CA ILE A 106 -5.86 -8.52 -23.91
C ILE A 106 -4.81 -9.54 -23.46
N SER A 107 -3.90 -9.17 -22.55
CA SER A 107 -2.86 -10.11 -22.05
C SER A 107 -3.39 -11.04 -20.96
N SER A 108 -4.45 -10.64 -20.24
CA SER A 108 -5.19 -11.51 -19.30
C SER A 108 -6.58 -10.92 -19.00
N PRO A 109 -7.60 -11.22 -19.83
CA PRO A 109 -8.94 -10.63 -19.67
C PRO A 109 -9.57 -10.97 -18.33
N ALA A 110 -9.52 -12.24 -17.94
CA ALA A 110 -10.11 -12.74 -16.71
C ALA A 110 -9.49 -12.08 -15.47
N ALA A 111 -8.16 -11.85 -15.45
CA ALA A 111 -7.51 -11.19 -14.32
C ALA A 111 -7.95 -9.72 -14.20
N THR A 112 -7.98 -9.00 -15.32
CA THR A 112 -8.38 -7.58 -15.36
C THR A 112 -9.84 -7.39 -14.93
N GLU A 113 -10.74 -8.23 -15.45
CA GLU A 113 -12.15 -8.16 -15.11
C GLU A 113 -12.41 -8.60 -13.66
N LEU A 114 -11.74 -9.65 -13.18
CA LEU A 114 -11.91 -10.12 -11.81
C LEU A 114 -11.43 -9.08 -10.79
N GLU A 115 -10.31 -8.39 -11.05
CA GLU A 115 -9.85 -7.29 -10.19
C GLU A 115 -10.90 -6.18 -10.10
N THR A 116 -11.50 -5.80 -11.23
CA THR A 116 -12.58 -4.81 -11.28
C THR A 116 -13.79 -5.26 -10.46
N ILE A 117 -14.22 -6.52 -10.61
CA ILE A 117 -15.36 -7.09 -9.89
C ILE A 117 -15.10 -7.13 -8.38
N VAL A 118 -13.91 -7.57 -7.96
CA VAL A 118 -13.55 -7.72 -6.54
C VAL A 118 -13.40 -6.36 -5.87
N THR A 119 -12.75 -5.39 -6.52
CA THR A 119 -12.63 -4.02 -5.98
C THR A 119 -13.99 -3.33 -5.88
N ASP A 120 -14.88 -3.52 -6.84
CA ASP A 120 -16.27 -3.04 -6.73
C ASP A 120 -17.05 -3.72 -5.60
N ALA A 121 -16.89 -5.04 -5.44
CA ALA A 121 -17.53 -5.78 -4.35
C ALA A 121 -17.03 -5.29 -2.98
N LEU A 122 -15.73 -5.04 -2.84
CA LEU A 122 -15.14 -4.46 -1.64
C LEU A 122 -15.65 -3.04 -1.39
N GLY A 123 -15.71 -2.19 -2.42
CA GLY A 123 -16.28 -0.85 -2.30
C GLY A 123 -17.73 -0.86 -1.81
N LYS A 124 -18.54 -1.79 -2.32
CA LYS A 124 -19.93 -1.99 -1.83
C LYS A 124 -19.96 -2.48 -0.38
N LEU A 125 -19.08 -3.41 -0.02
CA LEU A 125 -18.97 -3.93 1.36
C LEU A 125 -18.62 -2.82 2.36
N LEU A 126 -17.75 -1.89 1.97
CA LEU A 126 -17.37 -0.71 2.75
C LEU A 126 -18.44 0.40 2.76
N GLY A 127 -19.54 0.23 2.02
CA GLY A 127 -20.60 1.24 1.91
C GLY A 127 -20.20 2.46 1.10
N LEU A 128 -19.20 2.35 0.22
CA LEU A 128 -18.78 3.47 -0.62
C LEU A 128 -19.87 3.86 -1.60
N SER A 129 -19.95 5.16 -1.90
CA SER A 129 -20.83 5.69 -2.94
C SER A 129 -20.46 5.10 -4.31
N ASN A 130 -21.46 4.93 -5.19
CA ASN A 130 -21.30 4.47 -6.57
C ASN A 130 -20.26 5.26 -7.40
N ARG A 131 -19.87 6.47 -6.96
CA ARG A 131 -18.79 7.25 -7.59
C ARG A 131 -17.41 6.59 -7.49
N PHE A 132 -17.20 5.66 -6.57
CA PHE A 132 -15.95 4.92 -6.39
C PHE A 132 -15.93 3.58 -7.13
N LEU A 133 -17.08 3.16 -7.67
CA LEU A 133 -17.23 1.86 -8.32
C LEU A 133 -17.05 2.00 -9.83
N ALA A 134 -16.38 1.03 -10.46
CA ALA A 134 -16.21 0.95 -11.91
C ALA A 134 -17.53 0.57 -12.60
N LEU A 135 -18.29 -0.38 -12.03
CA LEU A 135 -19.50 -0.98 -12.61
C LEU A 135 -20.70 -0.95 -11.63
N PRO A 136 -21.17 0.21 -11.16
CA PRO A 136 -22.26 0.32 -10.17
C PRO A 136 -23.63 -0.14 -10.67
N GLY A 137 -23.79 -0.43 -11.97
CA GLY A 137 -25.06 -0.84 -12.57
C GLY A 137 -25.03 -1.10 -14.08
N GLN A 138 -23.92 -1.62 -14.61
CA GLN A 138 -23.73 -1.97 -16.04
C GLN A 138 -23.86 -0.83 -17.08
N LYS A 139 -23.77 0.44 -16.69
CA LYS A 139 -23.66 1.57 -17.64
C LYS A 139 -22.23 2.14 -17.69
N SER A 140 -21.69 2.24 -18.89
CA SER A 140 -20.30 2.62 -19.24
C SER A 140 -19.90 4.08 -18.99
N ASN A 141 -20.69 4.87 -18.27
CA ASN A 141 -20.45 6.31 -18.06
C ASN A 141 -20.18 6.67 -16.58
N HIS A 142 -19.75 5.71 -15.76
CA HIS A 142 -19.25 6.00 -14.42
C HIS A 142 -17.71 6.12 -14.44
N TYR A 143 -17.18 7.13 -13.74
CA TYR A 143 -15.77 7.52 -13.76
C TYR A 143 -14.99 7.06 -12.51
N GLY A 144 -15.57 6.18 -11.71
CA GLY A 144 -14.93 5.56 -10.54
C GLY A 144 -14.13 4.32 -10.91
N GLY A 145 -13.55 3.68 -9.90
CA GLY A 145 -12.87 2.40 -10.05
C GLY A 145 -11.91 2.12 -8.91
N GLY A 146 -11.47 0.87 -8.81
CA GLY A 146 -10.45 0.40 -7.90
C GLY A 146 -9.33 -0.33 -8.64
N SER A 147 -8.18 -0.43 -7.99
CA SER A 147 -7.06 -1.26 -8.44
C SER A 147 -6.35 -1.85 -7.22
N ILE A 148 -5.74 -3.02 -7.38
CA ILE A 148 -5.00 -3.73 -6.34
C ILE A 148 -3.52 -3.40 -6.46
N HIS A 149 -2.91 -2.94 -5.37
CA HIS A 149 -1.51 -2.51 -5.32
C HIS A 149 -0.74 -3.39 -4.33
N GLY A 150 0.59 -3.40 -4.42
CA GLY A 150 1.45 -4.17 -3.49
C GLY A 150 1.40 -3.68 -2.04
N GLY A 151 0.98 -2.44 -1.81
CA GLY A 151 0.74 -1.89 -0.48
C GLY A 151 0.37 -0.42 -0.49
N ALA A 152 0.00 0.11 0.68
CA ALA A 152 -0.49 1.49 0.82
C ALA A 152 0.52 2.55 0.35
N SER A 153 1.83 2.29 0.45
CA SER A 153 2.87 3.23 0.00
C SER A 153 2.79 3.51 -1.51
N ASP A 154 2.54 2.49 -2.32
CA ASP A 154 2.48 2.61 -3.77
C ASP A 154 1.16 3.24 -4.21
N SER A 155 0.06 2.93 -3.52
CA SER A 155 -1.24 3.57 -3.72
C SER A 155 -1.18 5.08 -3.43
N VAL A 156 -0.60 5.47 -2.29
CA VAL A 156 -0.41 6.88 -1.95
C VAL A 156 0.45 7.56 -3.00
N LEU A 157 1.55 6.94 -3.45
CA LEU A 157 2.41 7.51 -4.49
C LEU A 157 1.66 7.74 -5.81
N ALA A 158 0.88 6.77 -6.26
CA ALA A 158 0.10 6.87 -7.50
C ALA A 158 -0.94 8.00 -7.44
N ILE A 159 -1.71 8.07 -6.34
CA ILE A 159 -2.74 9.09 -6.16
C ILE A 159 -2.12 10.48 -6.00
N LEU A 160 -0.99 10.58 -5.30
CA LEU A 160 -0.31 11.85 -5.09
C LEU A 160 0.30 12.38 -6.39
N ALA A 161 0.86 11.50 -7.24
CA ALA A 161 1.28 11.87 -8.59
C ALA A 161 0.09 12.37 -9.44
N ALA A 162 -1.05 11.69 -9.38
CA ALA A 162 -2.27 12.13 -10.08
C ALA A 162 -2.78 13.50 -9.56
N ALA A 163 -2.78 13.72 -8.25
CA ALA A 163 -3.17 14.98 -7.63
C ALA A 163 -2.25 16.14 -8.03
N ARG A 164 -0.93 15.89 -8.06
CA ARG A 164 0.09 16.83 -8.52
C ARG A 164 -0.16 17.21 -9.98
N ASP A 165 -0.27 16.23 -10.86
CA ASP A 165 -0.38 16.47 -12.31
C ASP A 165 -1.70 17.15 -12.67
N LYS A 166 -2.80 16.77 -12.01
CA LYS A 166 -4.09 17.46 -12.13
C LYS A 166 -4.02 18.91 -11.69
N THR A 167 -3.31 19.20 -10.60
CA THR A 167 -3.16 20.57 -10.09
C THR A 167 -2.28 21.42 -11.00
N ILE A 168 -1.16 20.87 -11.47
CA ILE A 168 -0.30 21.53 -12.46
C ILE A 168 -1.09 21.83 -13.73
N ALA A 169 -1.75 20.83 -14.32
CA ALA A 169 -2.50 21.00 -15.55
C ALA A 169 -3.55 22.12 -15.42
N ARG A 170 -4.31 22.15 -14.32
CA ARG A 170 -5.29 23.20 -14.03
C ARG A 170 -4.69 24.60 -13.96
N LEU A 171 -3.50 24.73 -13.36
CA LEU A 171 -2.84 26.03 -13.17
C LEU A 171 -2.03 26.48 -14.40
N THR A 172 -1.76 25.59 -15.34
CA THR A 172 -1.00 25.86 -16.57
C THR A 172 -1.83 25.71 -17.85
N ASP A 173 -3.16 25.58 -17.75
CA ASP A 173 -4.02 25.20 -18.89
C ASP A 173 -3.95 26.20 -20.05
N ASN A 174 -3.82 27.49 -19.72
CA ASN A 174 -3.78 28.60 -20.69
C ASN A 174 -2.35 29.06 -21.04
N ILE A 175 -1.32 28.27 -20.72
CA ILE A 175 0.07 28.61 -21.00
C ILE A 175 0.48 27.99 -22.34
N ASP A 176 1.19 28.77 -23.15
CA ASP A 176 1.73 28.32 -24.44
C ASP A 176 2.56 27.03 -24.29
N LEU A 177 2.43 26.13 -25.27
CA LEU A 177 3.05 24.81 -25.26
C LEU A 177 4.57 24.88 -25.00
N ASP A 178 5.26 25.84 -25.62
CA ASP A 178 6.71 26.01 -25.50
C ASP A 178 7.16 26.44 -24.08
N LEU A 179 6.25 26.98 -23.27
CA LEU A 179 6.50 27.42 -21.90
C LEU A 179 5.89 26.49 -20.84
N LYS A 180 5.14 25.46 -21.27
CA LYS A 180 4.33 24.63 -20.38
C LYS A 180 5.15 23.84 -19.38
N GLU A 181 6.31 23.33 -19.78
CA GLU A 181 7.22 22.59 -18.91
C GLU A 181 7.82 23.49 -17.82
N ALA A 182 8.38 24.65 -18.20
CA ALA A 182 8.92 25.62 -17.25
C ALA A 182 7.83 26.15 -16.28
N ALA A 183 6.62 26.36 -16.77
CA ALA A 183 5.49 26.73 -15.92
C ALA A 183 5.10 25.60 -14.95
N ALA A 184 5.07 24.36 -15.42
CA ALA A 184 4.80 23.20 -14.59
C ALA A 184 5.83 23.05 -13.45
N ASP A 185 7.11 23.27 -13.72
CA ASP A 185 8.16 23.23 -12.70
C ASP A 185 8.01 24.38 -11.68
N SER A 186 7.68 25.58 -12.15
CA SER A 186 7.41 26.73 -11.28
C SER A 186 6.23 26.47 -10.33
N VAL A 187 5.15 25.86 -10.84
CA VAL A 187 4.00 25.43 -10.02
C VAL A 187 4.41 24.31 -9.06
N ARG A 188 5.09 23.26 -9.55
CA ARG A 188 5.51 22.10 -8.74
C ARG A 188 6.33 22.52 -7.53
N ASN A 189 7.24 23.47 -7.70
CA ASN A 189 8.07 24.03 -6.64
C ASN A 189 7.29 24.77 -5.55
N LYS A 190 6.01 25.08 -5.76
CA LYS A 190 5.12 25.72 -4.79
C LYS A 190 4.08 24.76 -4.20
N LEU A 191 3.94 23.56 -4.75
CA LEU A 191 2.95 22.59 -4.28
C LEU A 191 3.30 22.08 -2.87
N VAL A 192 2.32 22.13 -1.99
CA VAL A 192 2.40 21.62 -0.61
C VAL A 192 1.29 20.60 -0.31
N ALA A 193 1.73 19.44 0.16
CA ALA A 193 0.89 18.35 0.64
C ALA A 193 0.84 18.37 2.18
N TYR A 194 -0.30 18.00 2.76
CA TYR A 194 -0.50 17.99 4.20
C TYR A 194 -0.75 16.58 4.72
N CYS A 195 -0.26 16.31 5.90
CA CYS A 195 -0.61 15.14 6.69
C CYS A 195 -0.43 15.47 8.17
N SER A 196 -1.04 14.70 9.06
CA SER A 196 -0.81 14.87 10.49
C SER A 196 0.57 14.37 10.92
N ASP A 197 1.02 14.75 12.11
CA ASP A 197 2.20 14.15 12.77
C ASP A 197 1.99 12.67 13.17
N GLN A 198 0.78 12.13 13.05
CA GLN A 198 0.44 10.73 13.28
C GLN A 198 0.29 9.91 12.00
N THR A 199 0.27 10.57 10.84
CA THR A 199 0.09 9.91 9.55
C THR A 199 1.33 9.06 9.23
N HIS A 200 1.10 7.89 8.63
CA HIS A 200 2.19 6.96 8.30
C HIS A 200 3.25 7.63 7.40
N SER A 201 4.52 7.36 7.67
CA SER A 201 5.68 7.98 7.00
C SER A 201 5.71 7.77 5.48
N SER A 202 4.92 6.83 4.95
CA SER A 202 4.74 6.60 3.52
C SER A 202 4.20 7.83 2.77
N VAL A 203 3.38 8.66 3.41
CA VAL A 203 2.85 9.89 2.79
C VAL A 203 3.99 10.88 2.54
N GLU A 204 4.77 11.19 3.57
CA GLU A 204 5.91 12.10 3.40
C GLU A 204 6.96 11.55 2.42
N LYS A 205 7.21 10.23 2.46
CA LYS A 205 8.06 9.55 1.46
C LYS A 205 7.53 9.78 0.04
N ALA A 206 6.23 9.56 -0.20
CA ALA A 206 5.63 9.75 -1.51
C ALA A 206 5.72 11.20 -2.01
N VAL A 207 5.48 12.19 -1.13
CA VAL A 207 5.62 13.61 -1.45
C VAL A 207 7.04 13.94 -1.92
N ARG A 208 8.06 13.40 -1.23
CA ARG A 208 9.46 13.57 -1.62
C ARG A 208 9.76 12.94 -2.97
N VAL A 209 9.24 11.74 -3.23
CA VAL A 209 9.43 11.03 -4.52
C VAL A 209 8.84 11.82 -5.70
N VAL A 210 7.68 12.45 -5.53
CA VAL A 210 7.07 13.25 -6.60
C VAL A 210 7.66 14.66 -6.76
N GLY A 211 8.58 15.05 -5.87
CA GLY A 211 9.27 16.34 -5.91
C GLY A 211 8.43 17.53 -5.40
N CYS A 212 7.60 17.33 -4.37
CA CYS A 212 6.79 18.39 -3.77
C CYS A 212 7.17 18.67 -2.30
N LYS A 213 6.56 19.68 -1.70
CA LYS A 213 6.76 20.02 -0.28
C LYS A 213 5.73 19.29 0.58
N THR A 214 6.13 18.89 1.77
CA THR A 214 5.21 18.38 2.81
C THR A 214 5.10 19.40 3.93
N HIS A 215 3.90 19.59 4.46
CA HIS A 215 3.63 20.27 5.73
C HIS A 215 3.00 19.27 6.70
N THR A 216 3.76 18.88 7.71
CA THR A 216 3.27 18.04 8.80
C THR A 216 2.49 18.91 9.79
N VAL A 217 1.18 18.70 9.87
CA VAL A 217 0.28 19.43 10.76
C VAL A 217 0.33 18.80 12.15
N PRO A 218 0.68 19.57 13.20
CA PRO A 218 0.72 19.03 14.56
C PRO A 218 -0.70 18.69 15.04
N THR A 219 -0.83 17.54 15.69
CA THR A 219 -2.09 17.13 16.33
C THR A 219 -2.15 17.61 17.78
N ILE A 220 -3.35 17.58 18.37
CA ILE A 220 -3.55 17.97 19.76
C ILE A 220 -3.22 16.76 20.65
N GLU A 221 -2.36 16.96 21.65
CA GLU A 221 -2.01 15.94 22.64
C GLU A 221 -3.27 15.33 23.27
N GLY A 222 -3.36 14.00 23.25
CA GLY A 222 -4.50 13.24 23.77
C GLY A 222 -5.65 13.04 22.77
N ASP A 223 -5.76 13.86 21.73
CA ASP A 223 -6.72 13.66 20.63
C ASP A 223 -6.05 12.99 19.42
N PHE A 224 -4.83 13.42 19.07
CA PHE A 224 -3.97 12.84 18.03
C PHE A 224 -4.61 12.71 16.63
N ARG A 225 -5.70 13.44 16.37
CA ARG A 225 -6.41 13.49 15.10
C ARG A 225 -6.03 14.75 14.32
N LEU A 226 -6.00 14.64 12.99
CA LEU A 226 -6.09 15.82 12.12
C LEU A 226 -7.51 16.38 12.20
N THR A 227 -7.64 17.64 12.61
CA THR A 227 -8.92 18.34 12.71
C THR A 227 -9.07 19.37 11.60
N LYS A 228 -10.32 19.77 11.34
CA LYS A 228 -10.65 20.89 10.46
C LYS A 228 -9.85 22.14 10.80
N GLU A 229 -9.81 22.52 12.07
CA GLU A 229 -9.21 23.77 12.54
C GLU A 229 -7.70 23.79 12.31
N ASN A 230 -7.02 22.69 12.65
CA ASN A 230 -5.57 22.59 12.50
C ASN A 230 -5.18 22.58 11.01
N LEU A 231 -5.93 21.87 10.17
CA LEU A 231 -5.69 21.85 8.73
C LEU A 231 -5.98 23.21 8.09
N ALA A 232 -7.11 23.84 8.39
CA ALA A 232 -7.47 25.15 7.86
C ALA A 232 -6.39 26.20 8.18
N LEU A 233 -5.92 26.23 9.42
CA LEU A 233 -4.84 27.13 9.83
C LEU A 233 -3.53 26.88 9.04
N ALA A 234 -3.14 25.62 8.86
CA ALA A 234 -1.94 25.27 8.09
C ALA A 234 -2.06 25.69 6.62
N VAL A 235 -3.22 25.46 6.02
CA VAL A 235 -3.54 25.86 4.64
C VAL A 235 -3.50 27.38 4.48
N GLU A 236 -4.13 28.14 5.37
CA GLU A 236 -4.12 29.60 5.33
C GLU A 236 -2.70 30.17 5.42
N GLN A 237 -1.89 29.64 6.33
CA GLN A 237 -0.49 30.08 6.52
C GLN A 237 0.36 29.84 5.26
N ASP A 238 0.16 28.73 4.58
CA ASP A 238 0.95 28.39 3.40
C ASP A 238 0.47 29.11 2.14
N VAL A 239 -0.84 29.33 2.02
CA VAL A 239 -1.39 30.23 0.99
C VAL A 239 -0.83 31.65 1.18
N ALA A 240 -0.73 32.15 2.41
CA ALA A 240 -0.13 33.45 2.70
C ALA A 240 1.37 33.54 2.33
N LYS A 241 2.08 32.41 2.30
CA LYS A 241 3.48 32.31 1.83
C LYS A 241 3.59 32.14 0.30
N GLY A 242 2.47 32.11 -0.42
CA GLY A 242 2.43 31.88 -1.87
C GLY A 242 2.65 30.42 -2.27
N LEU A 243 2.46 29.48 -1.34
CA LEU A 243 2.42 28.04 -1.63
C LEU A 243 1.02 27.63 -2.14
N ILE A 244 0.96 26.46 -2.76
CA ILE A 244 -0.22 25.94 -3.43
C ILE A 244 -0.61 24.62 -2.74
N PRO A 245 -1.62 24.65 -1.85
CA PRO A 245 -2.22 23.44 -1.30
C PRO A 245 -2.75 22.55 -2.42
N PHE A 246 -2.38 21.25 -2.42
CA PHE A 246 -2.84 20.36 -3.50
C PHE A 246 -3.21 18.94 -3.04
N PHE A 247 -2.72 18.49 -1.89
CA PHE A 247 -2.97 17.14 -1.40
C PHE A 247 -3.10 17.12 0.13
N VAL A 248 -4.01 16.32 0.67
CA VAL A 248 -4.11 15.97 2.09
C VAL A 248 -4.18 14.46 2.21
N GLY A 249 -3.26 13.86 2.96
CA GLY A 249 -3.34 12.45 3.37
C GLY A 249 -4.01 12.35 4.73
N SER A 250 -5.26 11.90 4.77
CA SER A 250 -6.03 11.70 6.00
C SER A 250 -6.03 10.24 6.42
N SER A 251 -6.08 9.98 7.72
CA SER A 251 -5.91 8.65 8.31
C SER A 251 -7.21 8.14 8.92
N PHE A 252 -7.69 7.00 8.42
CA PHE A 252 -8.72 6.19 9.07
C PHE A 252 -8.02 5.10 9.90
N GLY A 253 -7.54 5.46 11.08
CA GLY A 253 -6.71 4.59 11.92
C GLY A 253 -5.22 4.87 11.73
N THR A 254 -4.67 5.77 12.54
CA THR A 254 -3.23 6.06 12.59
C THR A 254 -2.45 4.86 13.12
N THR A 255 -1.22 4.67 12.65
CA THR A 255 -0.40 3.49 13.01
C THR A 255 -0.03 3.46 14.50
N ASN A 256 0.17 4.62 15.12
CA ASN A 256 0.64 4.70 16.51
C ASN A 256 -0.49 4.48 17.52
N THR A 257 -1.66 5.08 17.28
CA THR A 257 -2.73 5.21 18.28
C THR A 257 -4.10 4.78 17.78
N GLY A 258 -4.23 4.40 16.50
CA GLY A 258 -5.50 3.96 15.92
C GLY A 258 -6.54 5.07 15.76
N MET A 259 -6.13 6.34 15.78
CA MET A 259 -7.05 7.47 15.71
C MET A 259 -7.59 7.65 14.28
N VAL A 260 -8.84 8.09 14.20
CA VAL A 260 -9.52 8.41 12.94
C VAL A 260 -9.64 9.92 12.86
N ASP A 261 -9.05 10.53 11.84
CA ASP A 261 -9.12 11.99 11.61
C ASP A 261 -10.56 12.49 11.50
N ASP A 262 -10.76 13.81 11.65
CA ASP A 262 -12.02 14.48 11.30
C ASP A 262 -12.21 14.51 9.77
N LEU A 263 -12.59 13.38 9.18
CA LEU A 263 -12.67 13.22 7.73
C LEU A 263 -13.62 14.22 7.07
N GLN A 264 -14.75 14.53 7.72
CA GLN A 264 -15.73 15.48 7.17
C GLN A 264 -15.17 16.89 7.22
N GLY A 265 -14.60 17.31 8.35
CA GLY A 265 -14.00 18.63 8.47
C GLY A 265 -12.79 18.82 7.55
N VAL A 266 -11.96 17.79 7.38
CA VAL A 266 -10.86 17.76 6.41
C VAL A 266 -11.41 17.87 4.97
N ALA A 267 -12.47 17.14 4.63
CA ALA A 267 -13.09 17.20 3.31
C ALA A 267 -13.64 18.61 3.01
N ASP A 268 -14.26 19.28 3.98
CA ASP A 268 -14.74 20.65 3.84
C ASP A 268 -13.60 21.62 3.46
N VAL A 269 -12.45 21.53 4.15
CA VAL A 269 -11.27 22.36 3.84
C VAL A 269 -10.73 22.01 2.44
N CYS A 270 -10.67 20.73 2.10
CA CYS A 270 -10.20 20.30 0.80
C CYS A 270 -11.07 20.82 -0.34
N GLU A 271 -12.40 20.80 -0.19
CA GLU A 271 -13.33 21.32 -1.20
C GLU A 271 -13.20 22.83 -1.37
N GLN A 272 -13.08 23.59 -0.28
CA GLN A 272 -12.89 25.04 -0.30
C GLN A 272 -11.62 25.48 -1.03
N HIS A 273 -10.54 24.71 -0.90
CA HIS A 273 -9.23 25.04 -1.45
C HIS A 273 -8.84 24.24 -2.71
N GLN A 274 -9.76 23.43 -3.26
CA GLN A 274 -9.51 22.52 -4.39
C GLN A 274 -8.32 21.57 -4.18
N ILE A 275 -8.19 21.05 -2.96
CA ILE A 275 -7.16 20.11 -2.54
C ILE A 275 -7.66 18.68 -2.77
N TRP A 276 -6.80 17.80 -3.27
CA TRP A 276 -7.08 16.37 -3.32
C TRP A 276 -7.01 15.77 -1.92
N MET A 277 -8.09 15.15 -1.45
CA MET A 277 -8.08 14.35 -0.21
C MET A 277 -7.88 12.87 -0.56
N HIS A 278 -6.94 12.23 0.11
CA HIS A 278 -6.73 10.78 0.05
C HIS A 278 -6.89 10.18 1.44
#